data_AF-A0A955W5S0-F1
#
_entry.id   AF-A0A955W5S0-F1
#
_cell.length_a   1.000
_cell.length_b   1.000
_cell.length_c   1.000
_cell.angle_alpha   90.00
_cell.angle_beta   90.00
_cell.angle_gamma   90.00
#
_symmetry.space_group_name_H-M   'P 1'
#
loop_
_entity.id
_entity.type
_entity.pdbx_description
1 polymer ?
#
loop_
_entity_poly.entity_id
_entity_poly.type
_entity_poly.pdbx_seq_one_letter_code
_entity_poly.pdbx_strand_id
1 'polypeptide(L)'
;MQLEIEALPSSLMPTARFAAAAVVALGREEALGRRPKRLLEPGLATWQQFRGRMGSLELVELLCEDAAVTQPSGFTRPADILPLSAVPAAQVDAWLSQLPALPLDGDGEDYVTAQAKRLGLSTRMARSNLHKMQSHHKVLELPGSGGQLSYFVAHRDGLFLQDVFTIACADWTELALAGFVSVELGLTGAAAPALVDPQLRAIRDAGTAFDFVIGVTPDKGGSFDESKLRGWFPHATVLLV
;
A
#
# COMPACT_ATOMS: atom_id res chain seq x y z
N MET A 1 15.48 10.28 0.83
CA MET A 1 15.48 10.15 2.30
C MET A 1 14.32 9.25 2.69
N GLN A 2 14.49 8.36 3.67
CA GLN A 2 13.44 7.46 4.18
C GLN A 2 13.38 7.60 5.70
N LEU A 3 12.22 7.33 6.30
CA LEU A 3 12.13 7.21 7.75
C LEU A 3 12.96 6.00 8.21
N GLU A 4 13.93 6.24 9.06
CA GLU A 4 14.80 5.18 9.57
C GLU A 4 14.06 4.33 10.62
N ILE A 5 14.02 3.02 10.41
CA ILE A 5 13.48 2.08 11.39
C ILE A 5 14.68 1.55 12.17
N GLU A 6 14.84 2.00 13.42
CA GLU A 6 15.87 1.48 14.33
C GLU A 6 15.74 -0.03 14.52
N ALA A 7 16.82 -0.68 14.96
CA ALA A 7 16.86 -2.11 15.18
C ALA A 7 15.92 -2.53 16.32
N LEU A 8 14.68 -2.84 15.97
CA LEU A 8 13.68 -3.39 16.86
C LEU A 8 13.73 -4.93 16.89
N PRO A 9 13.18 -5.56 17.93
CA PRO A 9 12.89 -7.00 17.91
C PRO A 9 12.16 -7.39 16.63
N SER A 10 12.49 -8.56 16.06
CA SER A 10 11.91 -9.04 14.80
C SER A 10 10.39 -9.12 14.82
N SER A 11 9.79 -9.36 15.99
CA SER A 11 8.35 -9.37 16.20
C SER A 11 7.68 -8.00 16.04
N LEU A 12 8.42 -6.91 16.24
CA LEU A 12 7.90 -5.53 16.15
C LEU A 12 8.21 -4.87 14.80
N MET A 13 9.14 -5.43 14.03
CA MET A 13 9.47 -4.93 12.69
C MET A 13 8.25 -4.79 11.76
N PRO A 14 7.31 -5.76 11.69
CA PRO A 14 6.04 -5.60 10.95
C PRO A 14 5.28 -4.33 11.32
N THR A 15 5.01 -4.15 12.61
CA THR A 15 4.28 -2.99 13.14
C THR A 15 4.99 -1.69 12.84
N ALA A 16 6.30 -1.63 13.06
CA ALA A 16 7.09 -0.42 12.82
C ALA A 16 7.12 -0.05 11.33
N ARG A 17 7.22 -1.04 10.44
CA ARG A 17 7.13 -0.81 8.98
C ARG A 17 5.78 -0.26 8.57
N PHE A 18 4.70 -0.84 9.08
CA PHE A 18 3.35 -0.33 8.83
C PHE A 18 3.20 1.10 9.37
N ALA A 19 3.59 1.36 10.62
CA ALA A 19 3.48 2.66 11.25
C ALA A 19 4.24 3.74 10.47
N ALA A 20 5.50 3.47 10.11
CA ALA A 20 6.31 4.37 9.29
C ALA A 20 5.66 4.61 7.90
N ALA A 21 5.09 3.56 7.29
CA ALA A 21 4.40 3.68 6.00
C ALA A 21 3.13 4.53 6.10
N ALA A 22 2.33 4.33 7.14
CA ALA A 22 1.13 5.11 7.43
C ALA A 22 1.45 6.58 7.70
N VAL A 23 2.48 6.88 8.50
CA VAL A 23 2.95 8.26 8.76
C VAL A 23 3.32 8.97 7.46
N VAL A 24 4.05 8.30 6.57
CA VAL A 24 4.42 8.88 5.27
C VAL A 24 3.20 9.04 4.35
N ALA A 25 2.27 8.09 4.35
CA ALA A 25 1.04 8.19 3.56
C ALA A 25 0.16 9.35 4.02
N LEU A 26 -0.03 9.52 5.34
CA LEU A 26 -0.75 10.65 5.92
C LEU A 26 -0.06 11.98 5.59
N GLY A 27 1.26 12.06 5.79
CA GLY A 27 2.04 13.25 5.46
C GLY A 27 1.95 13.61 3.97
N ARG A 28 1.93 12.62 3.08
CA ARG A 28 1.70 12.83 1.64
C ARG A 28 0.32 13.38 1.34
N GLU A 29 -0.73 12.82 1.91
CA GLU A 29 -2.10 13.32 1.72
C GLU A 29 -2.24 14.77 2.22
N GLU A 30 -1.57 15.14 3.31
CA GLU A 30 -1.50 16.53 3.80
C GLU A 30 -0.70 17.45 2.87
N ALA A 31 0.45 16.98 2.36
CA ALA A 31 1.29 17.75 1.45
C ALA A 31 0.58 18.04 0.11
N LEU A 32 -0.15 17.04 -0.42
CA LEU A 32 -0.97 17.16 -1.62
C LEU A 32 -2.28 17.94 -1.40
N GLY A 33 -2.57 18.38 -0.17
CA GLY A 33 -3.78 19.14 0.16
C GLY A 33 -5.07 18.31 0.14
N ARG A 34 -4.96 16.98 0.14
CA ARG A 34 -6.10 16.04 0.18
C ARG A 34 -6.63 15.86 1.61
N ARG A 35 -5.80 16.17 2.62
CA ARG A 35 -6.16 16.17 4.04
C ARG A 35 -5.70 17.46 4.75
N PRO A 36 -6.39 17.90 5.81
CA PRO A 36 -5.93 19.02 6.63
C PRO A 36 -4.59 18.69 7.30
N LYS A 37 -3.71 19.70 7.40
CA LYS A 37 -2.39 19.53 8.03
C LYS A 37 -2.51 19.27 9.53
N ARG A 38 -2.01 18.12 9.99
CA ARG A 38 -1.88 17.74 11.40
C ARG A 38 -0.49 17.19 11.69
N LEU A 39 0.09 16.43 10.77
CA LEU A 39 1.48 15.98 10.82
C LEU A 39 2.47 17.02 10.28
N LEU A 40 2.04 17.83 9.31
CA LEU A 40 2.84 18.90 8.69
C LEU A 40 2.54 20.29 9.26
N GLU A 41 1.80 20.37 10.36
CA GLU A 41 1.61 21.62 11.10
C GLU A 41 2.96 22.07 11.72
N PRO A 42 3.37 23.35 11.55
CA PRO A 42 4.61 23.85 12.14
C PRO A 42 4.67 23.62 13.65
N GLY A 43 5.68 22.87 14.10
CA GLY A 43 5.88 22.53 15.50
C GLY A 43 4.76 21.67 16.12
N LEU A 44 3.85 21.15 15.30
CA LEU A 44 2.65 20.42 15.75
C LEU A 44 1.87 21.26 16.79
N ALA A 45 1.70 22.56 16.53
CA ALA A 45 1.21 23.54 17.51
C ALA A 45 -0.12 23.15 18.16
N THR A 46 -1.08 22.64 17.39
CA THR A 46 -2.37 22.16 17.90
C THR A 46 -2.17 20.95 18.80
N TRP A 47 -1.36 19.98 18.36
CA TRP A 47 -1.03 18.79 19.13
C TRP A 47 -0.30 19.10 20.45
N GLN A 48 0.65 20.04 20.44
CA GLN A 48 1.40 20.44 21.63
C GLN A 48 0.50 20.96 22.76
N GLN A 49 -0.69 21.48 22.46
CA GLN A 49 -1.67 21.90 23.48
C GLN A 49 -2.29 20.71 24.24
N PHE A 50 -2.31 19.52 23.63
CA PHE A 50 -2.80 18.28 24.24
C PHE A 50 -1.68 17.42 24.84
N ARG A 51 -0.41 17.81 24.63
CA ARG A 51 0.77 17.07 25.08
C ARG A 51 0.79 16.98 26.60
N GLY A 52 0.75 15.75 27.11
CA GLY A 52 0.59 15.42 28.54
C GLY A 52 -0.55 14.43 28.82
N ARG A 53 -1.49 14.26 27.87
CA ARG A 53 -2.54 13.21 27.91
C ARG A 53 -2.52 12.25 26.73
N MET A 54 -1.83 12.61 25.65
CA MET A 54 -1.72 11.85 24.42
C MET A 54 -0.26 12.01 23.95
N GLY A 55 0.44 10.91 23.66
CA GLY A 55 1.81 10.89 23.13
C GLY A 55 1.82 10.74 21.61
N SER A 56 3.01 10.82 21.01
CA SER A 56 3.15 10.81 19.54
C SER A 56 2.64 9.54 18.90
N LEU A 57 2.69 8.43 19.63
CA LEU A 57 2.12 7.16 19.18
C LEU A 57 0.59 7.22 19.12
N GLU A 58 -0.05 7.73 20.17
CA GLU A 58 -1.50 7.92 20.22
C GLU A 58 -1.98 8.92 19.16
N LEU A 59 -1.17 9.94 18.84
CA LEU A 59 -1.44 10.82 17.69
C LEU A 59 -1.48 10.01 16.39
N VAL A 60 -0.47 9.19 16.10
CA VAL A 60 -0.43 8.40 14.86
C VAL A 60 -1.59 7.40 14.81
N GLU A 61 -1.95 6.78 15.93
CA GLU A 61 -3.10 5.89 16.01
C GLU A 61 -4.40 6.61 15.68
N LEU A 62 -4.65 7.75 16.33
CA LEU A 62 -5.82 8.59 16.07
C LEU A 62 -5.91 9.03 14.61
N LEU A 63 -4.79 9.41 14.00
CA LEU A 63 -4.77 9.82 12.59
C LEU A 63 -5.00 8.65 11.63
N CYS A 64 -4.53 7.45 11.94
CA CYS A 64 -4.86 6.25 11.17
C CYS A 64 -6.36 5.95 11.27
N GLU A 65 -6.94 6.01 12.47
CA GLU A 65 -8.37 5.78 12.68
C GLU A 65 -9.24 6.79 11.91
N ASP A 66 -8.92 8.08 11.97
CA ASP A 66 -9.62 9.12 11.23
C ASP A 66 -9.47 8.94 9.71
N ALA A 67 -8.27 8.58 9.24
CA ALA A 67 -8.05 8.33 7.83
C ALA A 67 -8.79 7.08 7.32
N ALA A 68 -8.92 6.05 8.16
CA ALA A 68 -9.65 4.82 7.83
C ALA A 68 -11.14 5.04 7.59
N VAL A 69 -11.74 6.12 8.13
CA VAL A 69 -13.15 6.47 7.86
C VAL A 69 -13.38 6.76 6.37
N THR A 70 -12.41 7.38 5.70
CA THR A 70 -12.53 7.84 4.31
C THR A 70 -11.73 6.97 3.34
N GLN A 71 -10.63 6.39 3.79
CA GLN A 71 -9.73 5.56 3.00
C GLN A 71 -9.40 4.27 3.78
N PRO A 72 -10.41 3.43 4.05
CA PRO A 72 -10.26 2.25 4.92
C PRO A 72 -9.17 1.31 4.44
N SER A 73 -8.97 1.19 3.13
CA SER A 73 -8.02 0.21 2.60
C SER A 73 -6.56 0.54 2.87
N GLY A 74 -6.21 1.82 3.02
CA GLY A 74 -4.86 2.23 3.39
C GLY A 74 -4.61 2.19 4.90
N PHE A 75 -5.63 2.48 5.71
CA PHE A 75 -5.45 2.82 7.12
C PHE A 75 -6.16 1.89 8.10
N THR A 76 -7.11 1.06 7.65
CA THR A 76 -7.65 -0.03 8.48
C THR A 76 -6.58 -1.08 8.66
N ARG A 77 -6.11 -1.21 9.90
CA ARG A 77 -5.04 -2.12 10.28
C ARG A 77 -5.60 -3.29 11.09
N PRO A 78 -5.13 -4.53 10.86
CA PRO A 78 -5.37 -5.64 11.77
C PRO A 78 -4.59 -5.42 13.08
N ALA A 79 -5.22 -4.80 14.08
CA ALA A 79 -4.59 -4.40 15.35
C ALA A 79 -3.94 -5.59 16.07
N ASP A 80 -4.53 -6.77 15.95
CA ASP A 80 -4.08 -8.03 16.54
C ASP A 80 -2.74 -8.50 15.95
N ILE A 81 -2.48 -8.16 14.69
CA ILE A 81 -1.27 -8.53 13.95
C ILE A 81 -0.20 -7.44 14.08
N LEU A 82 -0.64 -6.18 14.14
CA LEU A 82 0.22 -5.01 14.10
C LEU A 82 -0.09 -4.08 15.27
N PRO A 83 0.28 -4.37 16.53
CA PRO A 83 -0.09 -3.53 17.67
C PRO A 83 0.75 -2.24 17.76
N LEU A 84 0.16 -1.07 17.44
CA LEU A 84 0.89 0.23 17.34
C LEU A 84 1.51 0.55 18.70
N SER A 85 0.76 0.29 19.78
CA SER A 85 1.18 0.39 21.18
C SER A 85 2.51 -0.27 21.52
N ALA A 86 2.98 -1.22 20.70
CA ALA A 86 4.25 -1.90 20.89
C ALA A 86 5.45 -1.17 20.24
N VAL A 87 5.23 -0.14 19.42
CA VAL A 87 6.31 0.68 18.82
C VAL A 87 6.80 1.71 19.85
N PRO A 88 8.13 1.82 20.08
CA PRO A 88 8.66 2.82 21.02
C PRO A 88 8.29 4.25 20.62
N ALA A 89 7.77 5.04 21.57
CA ALA A 89 7.37 6.42 21.32
C ALA A 89 8.50 7.30 20.77
N ALA A 90 9.73 7.10 21.26
CA ALA A 90 10.92 7.83 20.78
C ALA A 90 11.20 7.63 19.28
N GLN A 91 10.87 6.45 18.75
CA GLN A 91 11.02 6.17 17.33
C GLN A 91 9.96 6.89 16.51
N VAL A 92 8.73 6.95 17.01
CA VAL A 92 7.65 7.74 16.39
C VAL A 92 8.00 9.24 16.43
N ASP A 93 8.52 9.74 17.55
CA ASP A 93 9.01 11.13 17.66
C ASP A 93 10.07 11.45 16.61
N ALA A 94 11.05 10.55 16.43
CA ALA A 94 12.08 10.69 15.41
C ALA A 94 11.47 10.75 14.00
N TRP A 95 10.52 9.86 13.69
CA TRP A 95 9.82 9.88 12.40
C TRP A 95 9.06 11.18 12.15
N LEU A 96 8.29 11.65 13.14
CA LEU A 96 7.54 12.91 13.04
C LEU A 96 8.47 14.10 12.82
N SER A 97 9.66 14.10 13.42
CA SER A 97 10.66 15.16 13.21
C SER A 97 11.29 15.14 11.80
N GLN A 98 11.44 13.96 11.20
CA GLN A 98 12.03 13.77 9.88
C GLN A 98 11.02 13.98 8.74
N LEU A 99 9.75 13.72 9.01
CA LEU A 99 8.66 13.70 8.02
C LEU A 99 8.62 14.98 7.15
N PRO A 100 8.68 16.21 7.69
CA PRO A 100 8.58 17.43 6.88
C PRO A 100 9.70 17.62 5.87
N ALA A 101 10.84 16.93 6.05
CA ALA A 101 11.98 17.02 5.14
C ALA A 101 11.94 15.96 4.01
N LEU A 102 10.96 15.06 4.02
CA LEU A 102 10.74 14.10 2.93
C LEU A 102 10.08 14.79 1.72
N PRO A 103 10.30 14.29 0.48
CA PRO A 103 9.65 14.79 -0.73
C PRO A 103 8.20 14.27 -0.81
N LEU A 104 7.33 14.76 0.09
CA LEU A 104 5.98 14.23 0.28
C LEU A 104 5.02 14.55 -0.88
N ASP A 105 5.29 15.59 -1.66
CA ASP A 105 4.56 16.01 -2.86
C ASP A 105 5.27 15.61 -4.16
N GLY A 106 6.29 14.74 -4.07
CA GLY A 106 7.03 14.22 -5.22
C GLY A 106 6.22 13.26 -6.09
N ASP A 107 6.89 12.72 -7.11
CA ASP A 107 6.33 11.77 -8.07
C ASP A 107 5.69 10.54 -7.40
N GLY A 108 4.55 10.12 -7.92
CA GLY A 108 3.77 9.03 -7.33
C GLY A 108 4.40 7.65 -7.51
N GLU A 109 5.14 7.42 -8.60
CA GLU A 109 5.86 6.17 -8.83
C GLU A 109 7.03 6.01 -7.86
N ASP A 110 7.76 7.10 -7.61
CA ASP A 110 8.80 7.17 -6.59
C ASP A 110 8.21 6.92 -5.19
N TYR A 111 7.05 7.50 -4.90
CA TYR A 111 6.33 7.28 -3.64
C TYR A 111 5.94 5.80 -3.44
N VAL A 112 5.29 5.18 -4.43
CA VAL A 112 4.87 3.77 -4.37
C VAL A 112 6.08 2.85 -4.21
N THR A 113 7.16 3.11 -4.96
CA THR A 113 8.42 2.36 -4.84
C THR A 113 9.04 2.51 -3.45
N ALA A 114 9.00 3.71 -2.86
CA ALA A 114 9.49 3.96 -1.51
C ALA A 114 8.63 3.27 -0.43
N GLN A 115 7.30 3.24 -0.60
CA GLN A 115 6.39 2.51 0.29
C GLN A 115 6.63 0.99 0.22
N ALA A 116 6.78 0.43 -0.98
CA ALA A 116 7.11 -0.99 -1.16
C ALA A 116 8.40 -1.36 -0.41
N LYS A 117 9.48 -0.57 -0.57
CA LYS A 117 10.74 -0.76 0.16
C LYS A 117 10.54 -0.70 1.68
N ARG A 118 9.74 0.26 2.17
CA ARG A 118 9.47 0.45 3.60
C ARG A 118 8.72 -0.74 4.21
N LEU A 119 7.79 -1.33 3.47
CA LEU A 119 7.06 -2.53 3.87
C LEU A 119 7.90 -3.81 3.71
N GLY A 120 9.04 -3.73 3.02
CA GLY A 120 9.95 -4.85 2.77
C GLY A 120 9.60 -5.68 1.53
N LEU A 121 8.81 -5.11 0.62
CA LEU A 121 8.40 -5.74 -0.63
C LEU A 121 9.45 -5.54 -1.73
N SER A 122 9.48 -6.46 -2.69
CA SER A 122 10.31 -6.32 -3.88
C SER A 122 9.86 -5.14 -4.72
N THR A 123 10.82 -4.44 -5.31
CA THR A 123 10.60 -3.35 -6.28
C THR A 123 11.20 -3.67 -7.65
N ARG A 124 11.74 -4.89 -7.83
CA ARG A 124 12.40 -5.30 -9.06
C ARG A 124 11.39 -5.93 -10.01
N MET A 125 10.86 -5.13 -10.94
CA MET A 125 9.81 -5.56 -11.85
C MET A 125 10.01 -4.93 -13.22
N ALA A 126 9.98 -5.73 -14.30
CA ALA A 126 10.13 -5.22 -15.67
C ALA A 126 8.79 -4.73 -16.25
N ARG A 127 8.25 -3.66 -15.64
CA ARG A 127 6.91 -3.12 -15.90
C ARG A 127 6.67 -2.67 -17.35
N SER A 128 7.73 -2.36 -18.10
CA SER A 128 7.68 -1.93 -19.50
C SER A 128 7.03 -2.95 -20.44
N ASN A 129 7.02 -4.22 -20.07
CA ASN A 129 6.46 -5.29 -20.90
C ASN A 129 4.94 -5.45 -20.74
N LEU A 130 4.31 -4.69 -19.83
CA LEU A 130 2.87 -4.73 -19.65
C LEU A 130 2.13 -4.08 -20.81
N HIS A 131 1.18 -4.83 -21.38
CA HIS A 131 0.32 -4.36 -22.45
C HIS A 131 -0.50 -3.14 -22.03
N LYS A 132 -0.94 -2.34 -23.02
CA LYS A 132 -1.90 -1.25 -22.79
C LYS A 132 -3.26 -1.84 -22.44
N MET A 133 -3.89 -1.33 -21.38
CA MET A 133 -5.20 -1.78 -20.91
C MET A 133 -6.26 -0.70 -21.13
N GLN A 134 -7.52 -1.10 -21.10
CA GLN A 134 -8.68 -0.24 -21.35
C GLN A 134 -9.69 -0.35 -20.20
N SER A 135 -10.55 0.64 -20.06
CA SER A 135 -11.51 0.74 -18.95
C SER A 135 -12.54 -0.40 -18.87
N HIS A 136 -12.76 -1.13 -19.96
CA HIS A 136 -13.66 -2.28 -19.97
C HIS A 136 -12.98 -3.60 -19.61
N HIS A 137 -11.64 -3.63 -19.57
CA HIS A 137 -10.92 -4.84 -19.20
C HIS A 137 -11.07 -5.14 -17.70
N LYS A 138 -11.01 -6.42 -17.37
CA LYS A 138 -10.83 -6.93 -16.01
C LYS A 138 -9.45 -7.51 -15.85
N VAL A 139 -8.73 -7.01 -14.85
CA VAL A 139 -7.31 -7.28 -14.65
C VAL A 139 -7.11 -7.88 -13.26
N LEU A 140 -6.56 -9.08 -13.20
CA LEU A 140 -6.10 -9.68 -11.96
C LEU A 140 -4.61 -9.43 -11.80
N GLU A 141 -4.22 -8.70 -10.77
CA GLU A 141 -2.84 -8.67 -10.28
C GLU A 141 -2.62 -9.83 -9.30
N LEU A 142 -1.60 -10.63 -9.57
CA LEU A 142 -1.21 -11.78 -8.77
C LEU A 142 -0.44 -11.37 -7.50
N PRO A 143 -0.45 -12.20 -6.45
CA PRO A 143 0.38 -12.00 -5.27
C PRO A 143 1.87 -11.87 -5.61
N GLY A 144 2.57 -11.00 -4.86
CA GLY A 144 4.01 -10.72 -5.00
C GLY A 144 4.35 -9.25 -5.20
N SER A 145 3.39 -8.43 -5.62
CA SER A 145 3.63 -7.03 -6.02
C SER A 145 2.87 -5.97 -5.23
N GLY A 146 1.82 -6.35 -4.48
CA GLY A 146 1.10 -5.46 -3.57
C GLY A 146 0.47 -4.24 -4.26
N GLY A 147 0.02 -4.37 -5.51
CA GLY A 147 -0.62 -3.28 -6.27
C GLY A 147 0.34 -2.45 -7.11
N GLN A 148 1.65 -2.72 -7.10
CA GLN A 148 2.63 -1.93 -7.88
C GLN A 148 2.39 -2.01 -9.39
N LEU A 149 1.91 -3.15 -9.91
CA LEU A 149 1.63 -3.28 -11.35
C LEU A 149 0.33 -2.57 -11.71
N SER A 150 -0.71 -2.74 -10.90
CA SER A 150 -1.99 -2.06 -11.07
C SER A 150 -1.81 -0.56 -10.98
N TYR A 151 -1.01 -0.06 -10.04
CA TYR A 151 -0.65 1.36 -9.97
C TYR A 151 -0.02 1.84 -11.28
N PHE A 152 1.03 1.16 -11.74
CA PHE A 152 1.74 1.55 -12.95
C PHE A 152 0.82 1.60 -14.17
N VAL A 153 0.00 0.56 -14.37
CA VAL A 153 -0.93 0.52 -15.50
C VAL A 153 -2.05 1.55 -15.35
N ALA A 154 -2.65 1.66 -14.17
CA ALA A 154 -3.72 2.62 -13.90
C ALA A 154 -3.26 4.06 -14.13
N HIS A 155 -2.08 4.40 -13.64
CA HIS A 155 -1.48 5.73 -13.82
C HIS A 155 -1.12 5.99 -15.28
N ARG A 156 -0.43 5.05 -15.95
CA ARG A 156 0.00 5.18 -17.35
C ARG A 156 -1.17 5.31 -18.32
N ASP A 157 -2.22 4.50 -18.12
CA ASP A 157 -3.33 4.36 -19.05
C ASP A 157 -4.57 5.19 -18.64
N GLY A 158 -4.53 5.88 -17.50
CA GLY A 158 -5.64 6.70 -16.99
C GLY A 158 -6.85 5.88 -16.56
N LEU A 159 -6.64 4.75 -15.89
CA LEU A 159 -7.70 3.81 -15.49
C LEU A 159 -8.02 3.96 -14.00
N PHE A 160 -9.28 3.75 -13.66
CA PHE A 160 -9.72 3.72 -12.27
C PHE A 160 -9.46 2.34 -11.65
N LEU A 161 -8.79 2.33 -10.50
CA LEU A 161 -8.34 1.10 -9.85
C LEU A 161 -9.53 0.17 -9.55
N GLN A 162 -10.58 0.72 -8.95
CA GLN A 162 -11.77 -0.01 -8.50
C GLN A 162 -12.61 -0.62 -9.64
N ASP A 163 -12.49 -0.09 -10.86
CA ASP A 163 -13.31 -0.51 -11.99
C ASP A 163 -12.65 -1.64 -12.79
N VAL A 164 -11.31 -1.65 -12.83
CA VAL A 164 -10.53 -2.47 -13.76
C VAL A 164 -9.78 -3.58 -13.03
N PHE A 165 -9.27 -3.33 -11.82
CA PHE A 165 -8.28 -4.20 -11.20
C PHE A 165 -8.89 -5.04 -10.08
N THR A 166 -8.26 -6.19 -9.82
CA THR A 166 -8.38 -7.00 -8.62
C THR A 166 -6.95 -7.38 -8.20
N ILE A 167 -6.54 -7.03 -6.99
CA ILE A 167 -5.18 -7.24 -6.47
C ILE A 167 -5.20 -8.38 -5.46
N ALA A 168 -4.74 -9.55 -5.85
CA ALA A 168 -4.56 -10.63 -4.91
C ALA A 168 -3.26 -10.41 -4.11
N CYS A 169 -3.37 -10.44 -2.79
CA CYS A 169 -2.30 -10.18 -1.83
C CYS A 169 -1.93 -11.49 -1.12
N ALA A 170 -0.62 -11.75 -0.97
CA ALA A 170 -0.14 -12.92 -0.25
C ALA A 170 -0.30 -12.78 1.27
N ASP A 171 -0.09 -11.56 1.77
CA ASP A 171 -0.06 -11.25 3.19
C ASP A 171 -0.48 -9.80 3.49
N TRP A 172 -0.34 -9.39 4.74
CA TRP A 172 -0.70 -8.04 5.19
C TRP A 172 0.19 -6.94 4.61
N THR A 173 1.46 -7.23 4.25
CA THR A 173 2.37 -6.22 3.70
C THR A 173 1.93 -5.80 2.32
N GLU A 174 1.56 -6.79 1.49
CA GLU A 174 0.97 -6.54 0.17
C GLU A 174 -0.38 -5.85 0.27
N LEU A 175 -1.22 -6.26 1.24
CA LEU A 175 -2.50 -5.61 1.49
C LEU A 175 -2.32 -4.14 1.87
N ALA A 176 -1.36 -3.83 2.75
CA ALA A 176 -1.06 -2.46 3.16
C ALA A 176 -0.57 -1.62 1.97
N LEU A 177 0.31 -2.16 1.13
CA LEU A 177 0.77 -1.46 -0.08
C LEU A 177 -0.37 -1.22 -1.06
N ALA A 178 -1.23 -2.21 -1.31
CA ALA A 178 -2.39 -2.08 -2.18
C ALA A 178 -3.36 -1.00 -1.65
N GLY A 179 -3.47 -0.90 -0.32
CA GLY A 179 -4.14 0.18 0.37
C GLY A 179 -3.56 1.56 0.07
N PHE A 180 -2.25 1.74 0.25
CA PHE A 180 -1.57 3.01 -0.03
C PHE A 180 -1.57 3.38 -1.52
N VAL A 181 -1.52 2.39 -2.42
CA VAL A 181 -1.72 2.58 -3.87
C VAL A 181 -3.13 3.11 -4.14
N SER A 182 -4.14 2.56 -3.47
CA SER A 182 -5.53 3.02 -3.61
C SER A 182 -5.68 4.47 -3.13
N VAL A 183 -5.07 4.82 -1.99
CA VAL A 183 -5.00 6.20 -1.47
C VAL A 183 -4.33 7.13 -2.48
N GLU A 184 -3.18 6.72 -3.02
CA GLU A 184 -2.42 7.53 -3.98
C GLU A 184 -3.24 7.87 -5.23
N LEU A 185 -4.00 6.90 -5.72
CA LEU A 185 -4.92 7.02 -6.86
C LEU A 185 -6.26 7.70 -6.51
N GLY A 186 -6.43 8.16 -5.25
CA GLY A 186 -7.58 8.93 -4.82
C GLY A 186 -8.84 8.12 -4.53
N LEU A 187 -8.73 6.81 -4.31
CA LEU A 187 -9.88 5.97 -3.95
C LEU A 187 -10.38 6.32 -2.53
N THR A 188 -11.68 6.61 -2.41
CA THR A 188 -12.34 6.92 -1.13
C THR A 188 -13.61 6.09 -0.95
N GLY A 189 -13.93 5.73 0.30
CA GLY A 189 -15.19 5.10 0.72
C GLY A 189 -15.36 3.62 0.34
N ALA A 190 -14.88 3.20 -0.83
CA ALA A 190 -14.88 1.80 -1.22
C ALA A 190 -13.68 1.04 -0.61
N ALA A 191 -13.85 -0.26 -0.40
CA ALA A 191 -12.70 -1.14 -0.26
C ALA A 191 -11.90 -1.09 -1.56
N ALA A 192 -10.57 -0.99 -1.43
CA ALA A 192 -9.63 -1.27 -2.48
C ALA A 192 -10.00 -2.63 -3.09
N PRO A 193 -9.77 -2.81 -4.40
CA PRO A 193 -10.03 -4.09 -5.04
C PRO A 193 -8.98 -5.13 -4.65
N ALA A 194 -8.52 -5.15 -3.40
CA ALA A 194 -7.52 -6.06 -2.88
C ALA A 194 -8.18 -7.26 -2.16
N LEU A 195 -7.65 -8.46 -2.41
CA LEU A 195 -8.10 -9.72 -1.83
C LEU A 195 -6.92 -10.41 -1.15
N VAL A 196 -7.06 -10.84 0.10
CA VAL A 196 -6.05 -11.68 0.76
C VAL A 196 -6.31 -13.13 0.41
N ASP A 197 -5.70 -13.60 -0.69
CA ASP A 197 -5.80 -14.98 -1.16
C ASP A 197 -4.51 -15.40 -1.86
N PRO A 198 -3.51 -15.89 -1.09
CA PRO A 198 -2.21 -16.28 -1.64
C PRO A 198 -2.31 -17.46 -2.62
N GLN A 199 -3.45 -18.16 -2.70
CA GLN A 199 -3.64 -19.34 -3.54
C GLN A 199 -4.71 -19.14 -4.63
N LEU A 200 -5.27 -17.93 -4.74
CA LEU A 200 -6.34 -17.56 -5.67
C LEU A 200 -7.56 -18.50 -5.63
N ARG A 201 -7.80 -19.17 -4.50
CA ARG A 201 -8.93 -20.10 -4.33
C ARG A 201 -10.26 -19.39 -4.51
N ALA A 202 -10.48 -18.27 -3.82
CA ALA A 202 -11.72 -17.51 -3.88
C ALA A 202 -11.98 -16.99 -5.30
N ILE A 203 -10.93 -16.52 -5.99
CA ILE A 203 -11.04 -16.06 -7.38
C ILE A 203 -11.42 -17.20 -8.32
N ARG A 204 -10.79 -18.37 -8.15
CA ARG A 204 -11.07 -19.57 -8.96
C ARG A 204 -12.46 -20.11 -8.71
N ASP A 205 -12.89 -20.19 -7.46
CA ASP A 205 -14.19 -20.72 -7.06
C ASP A 205 -15.33 -19.77 -7.49
N ALA A 206 -15.08 -18.46 -7.51
CA ALA A 206 -16.02 -17.47 -8.02
C ALA A 206 -16.20 -17.52 -9.55
N GLY A 207 -15.31 -18.22 -10.28
CA GLY A 207 -15.37 -18.32 -11.74
C GLY A 207 -15.25 -16.96 -12.44
N THR A 208 -14.63 -15.97 -11.80
CA THR A 208 -14.48 -14.63 -12.37
C THR A 208 -13.61 -14.68 -13.61
N ALA A 209 -14.12 -14.16 -14.73
CA ALA A 209 -13.37 -14.02 -15.97
C ALA A 209 -12.51 -12.74 -15.93
N PHE A 210 -11.26 -12.86 -16.37
CA PHE A 210 -10.34 -11.74 -16.52
C PHE A 210 -9.83 -11.69 -17.96
N ASP A 211 -9.64 -10.47 -18.47
CA ASP A 211 -9.00 -10.24 -19.76
C ASP A 211 -7.47 -10.32 -19.62
N PHE A 212 -6.95 -9.88 -18.48
CA PHE A 212 -5.52 -9.88 -18.16
C PHE A 212 -5.26 -10.47 -16.78
N VAL A 213 -4.22 -11.31 -16.70
CA VAL A 213 -3.64 -11.76 -15.44
C VAL A 213 -2.19 -11.31 -15.44
N ILE A 214 -1.84 -10.38 -14.54
CA ILE A 214 -0.51 -9.79 -14.46
C ILE A 214 0.17 -10.18 -13.15
N GLY A 215 1.48 -10.37 -13.17
CA GLY A 215 2.21 -10.69 -11.96
C GLY A 215 3.71 -10.67 -12.14
N VAL A 216 4.41 -11.13 -11.11
CA VAL A 216 5.87 -11.23 -11.12
C VAL A 216 6.29 -12.62 -11.55
N THR A 217 7.39 -12.73 -12.28
CA THR A 217 7.97 -14.05 -12.61
C THR A 217 8.53 -14.73 -11.35
N PRO A 218 8.52 -16.08 -11.27
CA PRO A 218 9.03 -16.79 -10.10
C PRO A 218 10.49 -16.49 -9.74
N ASP A 219 11.36 -16.25 -10.73
CA ASP A 219 12.76 -15.86 -10.53
C ASP A 219 12.91 -14.47 -9.87
N LYS A 220 11.88 -13.63 -9.90
CA LYS A 220 11.84 -12.30 -9.29
C LYS A 220 11.00 -12.24 -8.02
N GLY A 221 10.51 -13.38 -7.54
CA GLY A 221 9.73 -13.50 -6.31
C GLY A 221 8.22 -13.74 -6.51
N GLY A 222 7.77 -13.95 -7.74
CA GLY A 222 6.40 -14.38 -8.01
C GLY A 222 6.13 -15.82 -7.53
N SER A 223 4.87 -16.11 -7.22
CA SER A 223 4.47 -17.44 -6.71
C SER A 223 3.86 -18.37 -7.77
N PHE A 224 3.64 -17.87 -8.98
CA PHE A 224 2.88 -18.57 -10.01
C PHE A 224 3.66 -18.67 -11.31
N ASP A 225 3.69 -19.86 -11.87
CA ASP A 225 4.20 -20.10 -13.21
C ASP A 225 3.09 -19.89 -14.26
N GLU A 226 3.50 -19.56 -15.48
CA GLU A 226 2.58 -19.29 -16.58
C GLU A 226 1.72 -20.50 -16.96
N SER A 227 2.28 -21.71 -16.90
CA SER A 227 1.57 -22.93 -17.32
C SER A 227 0.35 -23.22 -16.44
N LYS A 228 0.51 -23.04 -15.13
CA LYS A 228 -0.53 -23.16 -14.11
C LYS A 228 -1.58 -22.08 -14.27
N LEU A 229 -1.17 -20.84 -14.50
CA LEU A 229 -2.08 -19.71 -14.70
C LEU A 229 -2.92 -19.87 -15.96
N ARG A 230 -2.36 -20.35 -17.08
CA ARG A 230 -3.11 -20.65 -18.30
C ARG A 230 -4.16 -21.75 -18.08
N GLY A 231 -3.88 -22.72 -17.21
CA GLY A 231 -4.87 -23.72 -16.81
C GLY A 231 -6.01 -23.14 -15.96
N TRP A 232 -5.74 -22.14 -15.14
CA TRP A 232 -6.73 -21.50 -14.27
C TRP A 232 -7.54 -20.40 -14.95
N PHE A 233 -6.92 -19.66 -15.87
CA PHE A 233 -7.48 -18.52 -16.58
C PHE A 233 -7.28 -18.69 -18.09
N PRO A 234 -7.96 -19.67 -18.73
CA PRO A 234 -7.67 -20.08 -20.12
C PRO A 234 -7.99 -19.00 -21.17
N HIS A 235 -8.80 -18.01 -20.81
CA HIS A 235 -9.21 -16.92 -21.71
C HIS A 235 -8.47 -15.60 -21.45
N ALA A 236 -7.65 -15.53 -20.39
CA ALA A 236 -6.92 -14.33 -20.03
C ALA A 236 -5.57 -14.26 -20.75
N THR A 237 -5.13 -13.04 -21.08
CA THR A 237 -3.74 -12.79 -21.44
C THR A 237 -2.89 -12.77 -20.17
N VAL A 238 -2.00 -13.75 -20.01
CA VAL A 238 -1.10 -13.85 -18.86
C VAL A 238 0.20 -13.09 -19.14
N LEU A 239 0.55 -12.13 -18.28
CA LEU A 239 1.75 -11.30 -18.39
C LEU A 239 2.55 -11.35 -17.08
N LEU A 240 3.67 -12.08 -17.07
CA LEU A 240 4.58 -12.14 -15.92
C LEU A 240 5.84 -11.30 -16.19
N VAL A 241 6.19 -10.40 -15.27
CA VAL A 241 7.28 -9.39 -15.42
C VAL A 241 8.37 -9.47 -14.36
#